data_AF-A0AAV6AIG0-F1
#
_entry.id   AF-A0AAV6AIG0-F1
#
_cell.length_a   1.000
_cell.length_b   1.000
_cell.length_c   1.000
_cell.angle_alpha   90.00
_cell.angle_beta   90.00
_cell.angle_gamma   90.00
#
_symmetry.space_group_name_H-M   'P 1'
#
loop_
_entity.id
_entity.type
_entity.pdbx_description
1 polymer ?
#
loop_
_entity_poly.entity_id
_entity_poly.type
_entity_poly.pdbx_seq_one_letter_code
_entity_poly.pdbx_strand_id
1 'polypeptide(L)'
;MPIGNIQSHRFLLTMSSLRSQAERIQEQLGTGLRSHTYAGLGAGRTTSLAMRQRLSQVEAYNATIMTVSLRISLLDTTLTRLDKIPREIKGSLDPNAFEPRSDGYTDIQRSALISLDESIQLLNSEIDGRHLYSGAKTDAEPVVSMREMLDGSGSKAGLRQLIAERRGADLGLNDGWMTTAAAGPTVTLGWNPLAGPDLGLRVTGVTGGASTAVVTTDDGLATESAAITFTAVPPVGETVTIQLEDSNGKASTITLTAGTAPLAANAFAIGAAETETAANLQRALRIAISNTAAADTTGAVGGQVLGRLATTTAGAVVGVGKEDPLNDVFGFTAASATATAPIVVATAGDGAPQASVSFDFTGPLAGGEIVQLTLKNPEGADTVISLKAVTGLDVEKGEFLIDADPAVTAANFDAALRAGITEKAKTELWASSAAKASDDFFDTTAGFARRIDLAGAGGVAAFATAYRPDGTDTSGDTVQWYRGQNDPVDP
;
A
#
# COMPACT_ATOMS: atom_id res chain seq x y z
N MET A 1 35.02 109.99 22.74
CA MET A 1 34.46 108.64 22.55
C MET A 1 33.19 108.53 23.38
N PRO A 2 31.98 108.47 22.78
CA PRO A 2 30.77 108.51 23.58
C PRO A 2 30.23 107.10 23.84
N ILE A 3 30.10 106.80 25.14
CA ILE A 3 29.58 105.57 25.75
C ILE A 3 28.06 105.33 25.42
N GLY A 4 27.39 106.27 24.74
CA GLY A 4 25.98 106.17 24.36
C GLY A 4 25.67 105.23 23.18
N ASN A 5 26.63 104.98 22.27
CA ASN A 5 26.38 104.14 21.08
C ASN A 5 26.44 102.64 21.38
N ILE A 6 26.99 102.25 22.54
CA ILE A 6 27.09 100.85 22.98
C ILE A 6 25.79 100.40 23.66
N GLN A 7 25.07 101.31 24.32
CA GLN A 7 23.81 101.01 25.02
C GLN A 7 22.63 100.79 24.04
N SER A 8 22.50 101.62 22.99
CA SER A 8 21.44 101.45 21.98
C SER A 8 21.66 100.24 21.07
N HIS A 9 22.91 99.95 20.70
CA HIS A 9 23.27 98.78 19.91
C HIS A 9 23.02 97.48 20.69
N ARG A 10 23.31 97.46 22.00
CA ARG A 10 22.96 96.33 22.87
C ARG A 10 21.45 96.14 23.00
N PHE A 11 20.68 97.23 23.09
CA PHE A 11 19.21 97.17 23.17
C PHE A 11 18.55 96.63 21.88
N LEU A 12 19.00 97.09 20.71
CA LEU A 12 18.53 96.60 19.41
C LEU A 12 18.90 95.13 19.18
N LEU A 13 20.10 94.70 19.60
CA LEU A 13 20.52 93.30 19.56
C LEU A 13 19.66 92.43 20.49
N THR A 14 19.31 92.91 21.69
CA THR A 14 18.40 92.18 22.59
C THR A 14 16.97 92.07 22.04
N MET A 15 16.46 93.10 21.36
CA MET A 15 15.10 93.09 20.81
C MET A 15 14.99 92.19 19.56
N SER A 16 16.02 92.18 18.71
CA SER A 16 16.15 91.21 17.62
C SER A 16 16.23 89.77 18.14
N SER A 17 16.96 89.56 19.23
CA SER A 17 17.04 88.26 19.91
C SER A 17 15.69 87.81 20.45
N LEU A 18 14.96 88.68 21.17
CA LEU A 18 13.65 88.36 21.73
C LEU A 18 12.61 88.06 20.65
N ARG A 19 12.63 88.82 19.55
CA ARG A 19 11.75 88.55 18.40
C ARG A 19 12.04 87.18 17.78
N SER A 20 13.31 86.85 17.54
CA SER A 20 13.70 85.52 17.03
C SER A 20 13.38 84.37 18.02
N GLN A 21 13.33 84.65 19.32
CA GLN A 21 12.92 83.68 20.33
C GLN A 21 11.39 83.50 20.34
N ALA A 22 10.63 84.57 20.23
CA ALA A 22 9.17 84.51 20.13
C ALA A 22 8.71 83.77 18.88
N GLU A 23 9.35 84.03 17.73
CA GLU A 23 9.11 83.31 16.47
C GLU A 23 9.40 81.80 16.63
N ARG A 24 10.53 81.43 17.25
CA ARG A 24 10.86 80.02 17.53
C ARG A 24 9.87 79.34 18.48
N ILE A 25 9.41 80.04 19.53
CA ILE A 25 8.44 79.45 20.47
C ILE A 25 7.08 79.28 19.80
N GLN A 26 6.66 80.24 18.96
CA GLN A 26 5.44 80.10 18.16
C GLN A 26 5.52 78.93 17.18
N GLU A 27 6.67 78.73 16.52
CA GLU A 27 6.93 77.57 15.66
C GLU A 27 6.92 76.25 16.44
N GLN A 28 7.62 76.19 17.58
CA GLN A 28 7.64 75.01 18.46
C GLN A 28 6.25 74.65 18.98
N LEU A 29 5.43 75.67 19.27
CA LEU A 29 4.05 75.47 19.73
C LEU A 29 3.15 74.98 18.58
N GLY A 30 3.36 75.49 17.37
CA GLY A 30 2.61 75.07 16.19
C GLY A 30 2.92 73.64 15.73
N THR A 31 4.15 73.17 15.93
CA THR A 31 4.59 71.86 15.42
C THR A 31 4.77 70.81 16.51
N GLY A 32 4.78 71.23 17.78
CA GLY A 32 5.11 70.37 18.91
C GLY A 32 6.57 69.90 18.94
N LEU A 33 7.42 70.38 18.02
CA LEU A 33 8.81 69.94 17.88
C LEU A 33 9.77 71.05 18.29
N ARG A 34 10.80 70.70 19.08
CA ARG A 34 11.83 71.65 19.56
C ARG A 34 12.65 72.30 18.43
N SER A 35 12.82 71.63 17.29
CA SER A 35 13.47 72.21 16.10
C SER A 35 13.10 71.44 14.83
N HIS A 36 12.96 72.16 13.72
CA HIS A 36 12.76 71.59 12.37
C HIS A 36 14.04 71.06 11.74
N THR A 37 15.19 71.51 12.21
CA THR A 37 16.48 71.12 11.64
C THR A 37 17.28 70.31 12.66
N TYR A 38 17.99 69.30 12.17
CA TYR A 38 18.95 68.56 12.99
C TYR A 38 19.96 69.52 13.63
N ALA A 39 20.33 70.59 12.91
CA ALA A 39 21.15 71.71 13.38
C ALA A 39 20.71 72.25 14.76
N GLY A 40 19.41 72.54 14.90
CA GLY A 40 18.83 73.15 16.10
C GLY A 40 18.58 72.20 17.28
N LEU A 41 18.84 70.90 17.14
CA LEU A 41 18.74 69.92 18.24
C LEU A 41 20.02 69.81 19.09
N GLY A 42 21.12 70.44 18.69
CA GLY A 42 22.39 70.43 19.43
C GLY A 42 22.90 69.01 19.74
N ALA A 43 23.29 68.76 20.98
CA ALA A 43 23.77 67.46 21.47
C ALA A 43 22.72 66.33 21.38
N GLY A 44 21.42 66.66 21.33
CA GLY A 44 20.34 65.68 21.23
C GLY A 44 20.08 65.16 19.81
N ARG A 45 20.77 65.71 18.79
CA ARG A 45 20.62 65.30 17.38
C ARG A 45 20.90 63.80 17.20
N THR A 46 22.00 63.32 17.76
CA THR A 46 22.44 61.91 17.64
C THR A 46 21.41 60.97 18.26
N THR A 47 20.91 61.29 19.45
CA THR A 47 19.84 60.54 20.12
C THR A 47 18.54 60.57 19.30
N SER A 48 18.12 61.72 18.78
CA SER A 48 16.88 61.82 17.99
C SER A 48 16.95 61.02 16.68
N LEU A 49 18.10 61.01 16.00
CA LEU A 49 18.32 60.22 14.79
C LEU A 49 18.34 58.73 15.11
N ALA A 50 19.04 58.33 16.18
CA ALA A 50 19.05 56.95 16.65
C ALA A 50 17.65 56.46 17.05
N MET A 51 16.83 57.30 17.69
CA MET A 51 15.45 56.95 18.06
C MET A 51 14.53 56.85 16.84
N ARG A 52 14.68 57.71 15.83
CA ARG A 52 13.94 57.58 14.56
C ARG A 52 14.32 56.32 13.79
N GLN A 53 15.61 56.00 13.75
CA GLN A 53 16.09 54.75 13.14
C GLN A 53 15.52 53.53 13.90
N ARG A 54 15.51 53.55 15.23
CA ARG A 54 14.87 52.52 16.06
C ARG A 54 13.37 52.43 15.82
N LEU A 55 12.65 53.55 15.68
CA LEU A 55 11.23 53.56 15.39
C LEU A 55 10.93 52.91 14.04
N SER A 56 11.68 53.28 13.00
CA SER A 56 11.56 52.65 11.66
C SER A 56 11.87 51.15 11.71
N GLN A 57 12.86 50.74 12.51
CA GLN A 57 13.15 49.32 12.72
C GLN A 57 12.00 48.59 13.43
N VAL A 58 11.39 49.22 14.45
CA VAL A 58 10.21 48.67 15.15
C VAL A 58 9.00 48.56 14.21
N GLU A 59 8.77 49.55 13.35
CA GLU A 59 7.71 49.50 12.33
C GLU A 59 7.93 48.33 11.36
N ALA A 60 9.17 48.13 10.89
CA ALA A 60 9.51 46.99 10.04
C ALA A 60 9.33 45.62 10.75
N TYR A 61 9.71 45.53 12.03
CA TYR A 61 9.44 44.34 12.83
C TYR A 61 7.94 44.09 13.02
N ASN A 62 7.14 45.13 13.30
CA ASN A 62 5.69 44.99 13.43
C ASN A 62 5.05 44.51 12.12
N ALA A 63 5.47 45.04 10.97
CA ALA A 63 5.01 44.56 9.68
C ALA A 63 5.32 43.06 9.47
N THR A 64 6.54 42.65 9.84
CA THR A 64 6.96 41.23 9.76
C THR A 64 6.14 40.35 10.72
N ILE A 65 5.92 40.80 11.95
CA ILE A 65 5.11 40.11 12.95
C ILE A 65 3.67 39.93 12.47
N MET A 66 3.08 40.96 11.86
CA MET A 66 1.72 40.86 11.31
C MET A 66 1.63 39.80 10.21
N THR A 67 2.58 39.78 9.27
CA THR A 67 2.62 38.77 8.20
C THR A 67 2.81 37.35 8.77
N VAL A 68 3.72 37.17 9.74
CA VAL A 68 3.94 35.86 10.38
C VAL A 68 2.72 35.44 11.19
N SER A 69 2.08 36.36 11.91
CA SER A 69 0.87 36.09 12.70
C SER A 69 -0.28 35.62 11.80
N LEU A 70 -0.44 36.24 10.63
CA LEU A 70 -1.46 35.83 9.66
C LEU A 70 -1.19 34.42 9.13
N ARG A 71 0.08 34.11 8.82
CA ARG A 71 0.51 32.77 8.37
C ARG A 71 0.27 31.71 9.45
N ILE A 72 0.65 31.98 10.69
CA ILE A 72 0.43 31.06 11.82
C ILE A 72 -1.07 30.85 12.06
N SER A 73 -1.88 31.91 11.99
CA SER A 73 -3.33 31.80 12.16
C SER A 73 -3.98 30.95 11.06
N LEU A 74 -3.51 31.07 9.81
CA LEU A 74 -3.99 30.24 8.72
C LEU A 74 -3.55 28.78 8.90
N LEU A 75 -2.28 28.53 9.23
CA LEU A 75 -1.76 27.20 9.55
C LEU A 75 -2.54 26.51 10.68
N ASP A 76 -2.85 27.23 11.76
CA ASP A 76 -3.64 26.72 12.87
C ASP A 76 -5.06 26.31 12.42
N THR A 77 -5.68 27.13 11.55
CA THR A 77 -7.01 26.86 11.00
C THR A 77 -7.01 25.64 10.09
N THR A 78 -6.03 25.55 9.17
CA THR A 78 -5.93 24.44 8.21
C THR A 78 -5.54 23.14 8.91
N LEU A 79 -4.64 23.16 9.88
CA LEU A 79 -4.31 21.98 10.71
C LEU A 79 -5.49 21.52 11.57
N THR A 80 -6.24 22.46 12.15
CA THR A 80 -7.47 22.13 12.89
C THR A 80 -8.51 21.47 11.99
N ARG A 81 -8.62 21.91 10.72
CA ARG A 81 -9.53 21.25 9.77
C ARG A 81 -9.01 19.88 9.36
N LEU A 82 -7.71 19.74 9.06
CA LEU A 82 -7.09 18.45 8.75
C LEU A 82 -7.27 17.42 9.88
N ASP A 83 -7.20 17.81 11.15
CA ASP A 83 -7.48 16.90 12.28
C ASP A 83 -8.96 16.46 12.35
N LYS A 84 -9.89 17.34 11.95
CA LYS A 84 -11.33 17.05 12.00
C LYS A 84 -11.79 16.12 10.89
N ILE A 85 -11.22 16.23 9.68
CA ILE A 85 -11.65 15.48 8.50
C ILE A 85 -11.74 13.95 8.77
N PRO A 86 -10.70 13.27 9.28
CA PRO A 86 -10.77 11.84 9.56
C PRO A 86 -11.83 11.48 10.62
N ARG A 87 -12.04 12.34 11.62
CA ARG A 87 -13.04 12.13 12.69
C ARG A 87 -14.46 12.22 12.13
N GLU A 88 -14.70 13.14 11.21
CA GLU A 88 -15.98 13.28 10.51
C GLU A 88 -16.27 12.06 9.63
N ILE A 89 -15.29 11.59 8.84
CA ILE A 89 -15.44 10.35 8.05
C ILE A 89 -15.78 9.17 8.96
N LYS A 90 -15.02 8.99 10.04
CA LYS A 90 -15.25 7.89 11.00
C LYS A 90 -16.62 7.98 11.67
N GLY A 91 -17.05 9.18 12.05
CA GLY A 91 -18.37 9.42 12.63
C GLY A 91 -19.53 9.20 11.65
N SER A 92 -19.27 9.31 10.34
CA SER A 92 -20.25 9.08 9.28
C SER A 92 -20.38 7.61 8.83
N LEU A 93 -19.54 6.72 9.36
CA LEU A 93 -19.55 5.30 8.99
C LEU A 93 -20.82 4.61 9.51
N ASP A 94 -21.70 4.21 8.59
CA ASP A 94 -22.82 3.31 8.89
C ASP A 94 -22.43 1.87 8.48
N PRO A 95 -22.30 0.93 9.43
CA PRO A 95 -21.93 -0.45 9.13
C PRO A 95 -23.00 -1.23 8.35
N ASN A 96 -24.16 -0.63 8.04
CA ASN A 96 -25.19 -1.26 7.23
C ASN A 96 -25.31 -0.67 5.81
N ALA A 97 -24.54 0.38 5.48
CA ALA A 97 -24.68 1.13 4.23
C ALA A 97 -23.53 0.85 3.24
N PHE A 98 -23.39 -0.42 2.81
CA PHE A 98 -22.34 -0.87 1.89
C PHE A 98 -22.81 -1.08 0.45
N GLU A 99 -24.03 -0.67 0.10
CA GLU A 99 -24.56 -0.80 -1.25
C GLU A 99 -23.86 0.18 -2.22
N PRO A 100 -23.18 -0.33 -3.26
CA PRO A 100 -22.57 0.52 -4.28
C PRO A 100 -23.65 1.25 -5.07
N ARG A 101 -23.44 2.54 -5.36
CA ARG A 101 -24.29 3.31 -6.27
C ARG A 101 -23.97 2.98 -7.73
N SER A 102 -24.68 3.64 -8.65
CA SER A 102 -24.50 3.47 -10.10
C SER A 102 -23.09 3.76 -10.62
N ASP A 103 -22.27 4.51 -9.87
CA ASP A 103 -20.87 4.82 -10.15
C ASP A 103 -19.88 3.81 -9.54
N GLY A 104 -20.38 2.77 -8.88
CA GLY A 104 -19.58 1.68 -8.29
C GLY A 104 -18.97 2.01 -6.93
N TYR A 105 -19.25 3.19 -6.37
CA TYR A 105 -18.77 3.58 -5.04
C TYR A 105 -19.87 3.49 -3.99
N THR A 106 -19.50 3.14 -2.77
CA THR A 106 -20.36 3.32 -1.60
C THR A 106 -20.36 4.79 -1.15
N ASP A 107 -21.37 5.19 -0.39
CA ASP A 107 -21.46 6.58 0.12
C ASP A 107 -20.24 6.94 0.97
N ILE A 108 -19.72 6.00 1.78
CA ILE A 108 -18.52 6.23 2.59
C ILE A 108 -17.26 6.40 1.73
N GLN A 109 -17.12 5.65 0.63
CA GLN A 109 -16.01 5.82 -0.31
C GLN A 109 -16.06 7.20 -0.96
N ARG A 110 -17.26 7.68 -1.31
CA ARG A 110 -17.44 9.02 -1.89
C ARG A 110 -17.09 10.13 -0.89
N SER A 111 -17.56 10.00 0.36
CA SER A 111 -17.19 10.91 1.43
C SER A 111 -15.68 10.92 1.67
N ALA A 112 -15.02 9.76 1.67
CA ALA A 112 -13.58 9.66 1.80
C ALA A 112 -12.84 10.37 0.64
N LEU A 113 -13.31 10.23 -0.60
CA LEU A 113 -12.74 10.93 -1.76
C LEU A 113 -12.89 12.46 -1.65
N ILE A 114 -14.05 12.95 -1.21
CA ILE A 114 -14.31 14.38 -1.00
C ILE A 114 -13.40 14.94 0.12
N SER A 115 -13.30 14.21 1.23
CA SER A 115 -12.45 14.56 2.35
C SER A 115 -10.96 14.55 2.01
N LEU A 116 -10.51 13.63 1.16
CA LEU A 116 -9.13 13.61 0.66
C LEU A 116 -8.87 14.80 -0.27
N ASP A 117 -9.81 15.15 -1.15
CA ASP A 117 -9.71 16.35 -1.99
C ASP A 117 -9.64 17.63 -1.12
N GLU A 118 -10.47 17.73 -0.08
CA GLU A 118 -10.40 18.83 0.89
C GLU A 118 -9.03 18.87 1.59
N SER A 119 -8.49 17.73 2.00
CA SER A 119 -7.16 17.65 2.63
C SER A 119 -6.07 18.16 1.69
N ILE A 120 -6.12 17.81 0.41
CA ILE A 120 -5.19 18.31 -0.61
C ILE A 120 -5.32 19.83 -0.76
N GLN A 121 -6.54 20.37 -0.82
CA GLN A 121 -6.77 21.82 -0.91
C GLN A 121 -6.22 22.57 0.31
N LEU A 122 -6.39 22.03 1.52
CA LEU A 122 -5.84 22.62 2.74
C LEU A 122 -4.31 22.61 2.76
N LEU A 123 -3.70 21.50 2.35
CA LEU A 123 -2.24 21.38 2.25
C LEU A 123 -1.66 22.29 1.15
N ASN A 124 -2.42 22.55 0.09
CA ASN A 124 -2.02 23.50 -0.95
C ASN A 124 -2.34 24.97 -0.62
N SER A 125 -2.80 25.27 0.60
CA SER A 125 -3.12 26.65 1.01
C SER A 125 -1.97 27.63 0.80
N GLU A 126 -2.32 28.78 0.24
CA GLU A 126 -1.39 29.83 -0.17
C GLU A 126 -1.76 31.14 0.52
N ILE A 127 -0.74 31.91 0.89
CA ILE A 127 -0.90 33.26 1.37
C ILE A 127 0.21 34.17 0.86
N ASP A 128 -0.18 35.26 0.19
CA ASP A 128 0.75 36.25 -0.35
C ASP A 128 1.79 35.63 -1.30
N GLY A 129 1.36 34.78 -2.24
CA GLY A 129 2.27 34.13 -3.21
C GLY A 129 3.09 32.98 -2.62
N ARG A 130 2.84 32.58 -1.36
CA ARG A 130 3.62 31.58 -0.64
C ARG A 130 2.74 30.45 -0.13
N HIS A 131 3.03 29.23 -0.57
CA HIS A 131 2.43 28.04 0.01
C HIS A 131 2.92 27.82 1.44
N LEU A 132 1.99 27.45 2.32
CA LEU A 132 2.26 27.31 3.74
C LEU A 132 2.99 26.01 4.09
N TYR A 133 2.73 24.96 3.33
CA TYR A 133 3.22 23.61 3.59
C TYR A 133 4.33 23.17 2.65
N SER A 134 4.98 24.08 1.92
CA SER A 134 6.05 23.71 0.97
C SER A 134 7.47 23.91 1.51
N GLY A 135 7.61 24.27 2.79
CA GLY A 135 8.91 24.53 3.42
C GLY A 135 9.64 25.72 2.80
N ALA A 136 10.87 25.51 2.35
CA ALA A 136 11.65 26.51 1.60
C ALA A 136 11.17 26.72 0.15
N LYS A 137 10.43 25.77 -0.44
CA LYS A 137 9.95 25.83 -1.84
C LYS A 137 8.62 26.57 -1.96
N THR A 138 8.61 27.84 -1.57
CA THR A 138 7.39 28.61 -1.32
C THR A 138 6.53 28.89 -2.55
N ASP A 139 7.12 28.76 -3.74
CA ASP A 139 6.60 29.15 -5.05
C ASP A 139 5.90 28.01 -5.81
N ALA A 140 5.78 26.83 -5.22
CA ALA A 140 5.13 25.68 -5.83
C ALA A 140 4.16 24.98 -4.87
N GLU A 141 3.08 24.43 -5.44
CA GLU A 141 2.10 23.64 -4.71
C GLU A 141 2.79 22.42 -4.05
N PRO A 142 2.67 22.27 -2.73
CA PRO A 142 3.33 21.19 -2.00
C PRO A 142 2.72 19.81 -2.27
N VAL A 143 1.46 19.71 -2.70
CA VAL A 143 0.77 18.42 -2.89
C VAL A 143 0.19 18.33 -4.30
N VAL A 144 0.36 17.17 -4.93
CA VAL A 144 -0.20 16.90 -6.26
C VAL A 144 -1.71 16.85 -6.27
N SER A 145 -2.33 17.07 -7.43
CA SER A 145 -3.78 16.92 -7.58
C SER A 145 -4.26 15.52 -7.21
N MET A 146 -5.49 15.41 -6.72
CA MET A 146 -6.13 14.13 -6.37
C MET A 146 -6.06 13.07 -7.48
N ARG A 147 -6.28 13.49 -8.73
CA ARG A 147 -6.18 12.60 -9.90
C ARG A 147 -4.77 12.06 -10.09
N GLU A 148 -3.76 12.94 -10.04
CA GLU A 148 -2.37 12.51 -10.17
C GLU A 148 -1.95 11.60 -9.00
N MET A 149 -2.39 11.91 -7.78
CA MET A 149 -2.12 11.10 -6.59
C MET A 149 -2.68 9.67 -6.71
N LEU A 150 -3.95 9.56 -7.11
CA LEU A 150 -4.64 8.26 -7.15
C LEU A 150 -4.30 7.44 -8.39
N ASP A 151 -4.32 8.07 -9.56
CA ASP A 151 -4.24 7.38 -10.85
C ASP A 151 -2.84 7.43 -11.48
N GLY A 152 -1.97 8.30 -10.98
CA GLY A 152 -0.63 8.47 -11.54
C GLY A 152 -0.53 9.53 -12.65
N SER A 153 0.67 9.66 -13.22
CA SER A 153 0.92 10.50 -14.39
C SER A 153 2.03 9.92 -15.28
N GLY A 154 1.75 9.75 -16.57
CA GLY A 154 2.72 9.17 -17.51
C GLY A 154 3.15 7.76 -17.11
N SER A 155 4.45 7.56 -16.86
CA SER A 155 5.01 6.30 -16.36
C SER A 155 4.93 6.13 -14.85
N LYS A 156 4.46 7.14 -14.12
CA LYS A 156 4.42 7.13 -12.66
C LYS A 156 3.14 6.48 -12.15
N ALA A 157 3.29 5.43 -11.36
CA ALA A 157 2.20 4.78 -10.66
C ALA A 157 1.59 5.70 -9.60
N GLY A 158 0.25 5.77 -9.55
CA GLY A 158 -0.50 6.36 -8.44
C GLY A 158 -0.86 5.33 -7.36
N LEU A 159 -1.48 5.79 -6.28
CA LEU A 159 -1.87 4.96 -5.14
C LEU A 159 -2.68 3.71 -5.54
N ARG A 160 -3.60 3.83 -6.51
CA ARG A 160 -4.44 2.70 -6.93
C ARG A 160 -3.63 1.57 -7.55
N GLN A 161 -2.60 1.90 -8.31
CA GLN A 161 -1.70 0.92 -8.89
C GLN A 161 -0.88 0.22 -7.80
N LEU A 162 -0.35 0.96 -6.82
CA LEU A 162 0.37 0.37 -5.69
C LEU A 162 -0.52 -0.55 -4.85
N ILE A 163 -1.78 -0.17 -4.61
CA ILE A 163 -2.76 -1.02 -3.94
C ILE A 163 -2.99 -2.31 -4.73
N ALA A 164 -3.10 -2.23 -6.06
CA ALA A 164 -3.28 -3.41 -6.91
C ALA A 164 -2.04 -4.32 -6.92
N GLU A 165 -0.84 -3.75 -7.01
CA GLU A 165 0.43 -4.46 -6.92
C GLU A 165 0.56 -5.16 -5.56
N ARG A 166 0.33 -4.44 -4.45
CA ARG A 166 0.37 -4.99 -3.10
C ARG A 166 -0.66 -6.07 -2.87
N ARG A 167 -1.89 -5.86 -3.35
CA ARG A 167 -2.93 -6.89 -3.31
C ARG A 167 -2.51 -8.15 -4.05
N GLY A 168 -1.95 -8.03 -5.26
CA GLY A 168 -1.44 -9.16 -6.01
C GLY A 168 -0.32 -9.89 -5.25
N ALA A 169 0.58 -9.12 -4.64
CA ALA A 169 1.67 -9.65 -3.84
C ALA A 169 1.21 -10.33 -2.54
N ASP A 170 0.14 -9.87 -1.88
CA ASP A 170 -0.38 -10.50 -0.66
C ASP A 170 -1.29 -11.70 -0.93
N LEU A 171 -2.08 -11.65 -2.01
CA LEU A 171 -2.97 -12.75 -2.38
C LEU A 171 -2.21 -13.95 -2.94
N GLY A 172 -1.25 -13.66 -3.81
CA GLY A 172 -0.65 -14.68 -4.67
C GLY A 172 -1.54 -15.13 -5.81
N LEU A 173 -1.10 -16.20 -6.45
CA LEU A 173 -1.84 -16.79 -7.55
C LEU A 173 -2.96 -17.68 -7.01
N ASN A 174 -4.09 -17.64 -7.69
CA ASN A 174 -5.09 -18.69 -7.58
C ASN A 174 -4.61 -19.88 -8.42
N ASP A 175 -4.23 -20.97 -7.77
CA ASP A 175 -3.72 -22.15 -8.47
C ASP A 175 -4.86 -23.05 -8.99
N GLY A 176 -6.14 -22.68 -8.84
CA GLY A 176 -7.27 -23.40 -9.44
C GLY A 176 -7.39 -24.86 -8.99
N TRP A 177 -6.93 -25.17 -7.77
CA TRP A 177 -6.78 -26.53 -7.22
C TRP A 177 -5.74 -27.41 -7.91
N MET A 178 -4.90 -26.80 -8.74
CA MET A 178 -3.75 -27.46 -9.33
C MET A 178 -2.52 -27.28 -8.43
N THR A 179 -1.71 -28.32 -8.35
CA THR A 179 -0.34 -28.25 -7.87
C THR A 179 0.58 -28.09 -9.07
N THR A 180 1.57 -27.20 -8.96
CA THR A 180 2.58 -27.02 -9.99
C THR A 180 3.96 -26.98 -9.34
N ALA A 181 4.90 -27.78 -9.84
CA ALA A 181 6.26 -27.80 -9.33
C ALA A 181 7.26 -27.90 -10.48
N ALA A 182 8.46 -27.36 -10.29
CA ALA A 182 9.59 -27.59 -11.18
C ALA A 182 10.74 -28.25 -10.40
N ALA A 183 11.27 -29.34 -10.94
CA ALA A 183 12.43 -30.04 -10.42
C ALA A 183 13.37 -30.41 -11.57
N GLY A 184 14.55 -29.77 -11.61
CA GLY A 184 15.46 -29.89 -12.74
C GLY A 184 14.76 -29.45 -14.04
N PRO A 185 14.83 -30.24 -15.14
CA PRO A 185 14.19 -29.90 -16.41
C PRO A 185 12.69 -30.27 -16.49
N THR A 186 12.09 -30.74 -15.40
CA THR A 186 10.71 -31.24 -15.38
C THR A 186 9.78 -30.30 -14.64
N VAL A 187 8.66 -29.94 -15.26
CA VAL A 187 7.51 -29.28 -14.65
C VAL A 187 6.41 -30.30 -14.44
N THR A 188 5.92 -30.45 -13.22
CA THR A 188 4.77 -31.30 -12.91
C THR A 188 3.54 -30.47 -12.63
N LEU A 189 2.40 -30.98 -13.09
CA LEU A 189 1.05 -30.53 -12.83
C LEU A 189 0.33 -31.68 -12.15
N GLY A 190 -0.43 -31.39 -11.11
CA GLY A 190 -1.31 -32.38 -10.50
C GLY A 190 -2.61 -31.72 -10.07
N TRP A 191 -3.73 -32.41 -10.24
CA TRP A 191 -4.95 -32.01 -9.56
C TRP A 191 -4.87 -32.40 -8.08
N ASN A 192 -5.25 -31.50 -7.19
CA ASN A 192 -5.32 -31.75 -5.75
C ASN A 192 -6.77 -31.66 -5.28
N PRO A 193 -7.60 -32.71 -5.47
CA PRO A 193 -8.93 -32.71 -4.89
C PRO A 193 -8.88 -32.72 -3.37
N LEU A 194 -9.71 -31.91 -2.74
CA LEU A 194 -10.16 -32.22 -1.39
C LEU A 194 -11.42 -33.08 -1.49
N ALA A 195 -11.63 -33.94 -0.48
CA ALA A 195 -12.88 -34.69 -0.33
C ALA A 195 -14.06 -33.69 -0.30
N GLY A 196 -14.82 -33.64 -1.39
CA GLY A 196 -15.86 -32.64 -1.66
C GLY A 196 -16.33 -32.73 -3.12
N PRO A 197 -17.35 -31.95 -3.56
CA PRO A 197 -17.76 -31.96 -4.96
C PRO A 197 -16.54 -31.72 -5.84
N ASP A 198 -16.41 -32.48 -6.93
CA ASP A 198 -15.40 -32.25 -7.96
C ASP A 198 -15.37 -30.76 -8.27
N LEU A 199 -14.34 -30.04 -7.86
CA LEU A 199 -14.14 -28.59 -8.07
C LEU A 199 -12.69 -28.38 -8.52
N GLY A 200 -12.45 -27.29 -9.23
CA GLY A 200 -11.13 -26.93 -9.72
C GLY A 200 -10.88 -27.30 -11.18
N LEU A 201 -9.64 -27.06 -11.62
CA LEU A 201 -9.17 -27.36 -12.96
C LEU A 201 -8.46 -28.71 -12.97
N ARG A 202 -8.89 -29.60 -13.86
CA ARG A 202 -8.29 -30.90 -14.12
C ARG A 202 -7.50 -30.90 -15.41
N VAL A 203 -6.40 -31.65 -15.48
CA VAL A 203 -5.55 -31.71 -16.68
C VAL A 203 -6.00 -32.87 -17.56
N THR A 204 -6.74 -32.55 -18.62
CA THR A 204 -7.25 -33.56 -19.55
C THR A 204 -6.29 -33.88 -20.69
N GLY A 205 -5.28 -33.04 -20.91
CA GLY A 205 -4.27 -33.33 -21.93
C GLY A 205 -3.12 -32.33 -21.94
N VAL A 206 -1.93 -32.80 -22.30
CA VAL A 206 -0.76 -31.95 -22.50
C VAL A 206 -0.10 -32.32 -23.82
N THR A 207 0.23 -31.31 -24.62
CA THR A 207 0.97 -31.45 -25.88
C THR A 207 2.20 -30.56 -25.82
N GLY A 208 3.37 -31.17 -25.90
CA GLY A 208 4.65 -30.49 -25.94
C GLY A 208 5.16 -30.31 -27.38
N GLY A 209 6.10 -29.39 -27.56
CA GLY A 209 6.87 -29.28 -28.80
C GLY A 209 8.00 -30.31 -28.88
N ALA A 210 8.82 -30.22 -29.93
CA ALA A 210 9.87 -31.22 -30.23
C ALA A 210 10.96 -31.32 -29.16
N SER A 211 11.14 -30.27 -28.35
CA SER A 211 12.15 -30.19 -27.29
C SER A 211 11.62 -30.64 -25.93
N THR A 212 10.39 -31.17 -25.89
CA THR A 212 9.70 -31.58 -24.67
C THR A 212 9.18 -33.01 -24.77
N ALA A 213 9.44 -33.79 -23.72
CA ALA A 213 8.73 -35.03 -23.48
C ALA A 213 7.56 -34.75 -22.53
N VAL A 214 6.41 -35.35 -22.82
CA VAL A 214 5.20 -35.19 -21.99
C VAL A 214 4.76 -36.56 -21.53
N VAL A 215 4.49 -36.67 -20.23
CA VAL A 215 3.86 -37.84 -19.62
C VAL A 215 2.58 -37.38 -18.94
N THR A 216 1.44 -37.85 -19.42
CA THR A 216 0.16 -37.71 -18.73
C THR A 216 -0.18 -39.04 -18.10
N THR A 217 -0.46 -39.06 -16.80
CA THR A 217 -0.97 -40.24 -16.11
C THR A 217 -2.43 -40.02 -15.79
N ASP A 218 -3.28 -40.85 -16.41
CA ASP A 218 -4.66 -41.08 -16.02
C ASP A 218 -4.65 -42.44 -15.31
N ASP A 219 -4.65 -42.43 -13.97
CA ASP A 219 -4.61 -43.64 -13.15
C ASP A 219 -6.01 -44.18 -12.83
N GLY A 220 -7.07 -43.60 -13.39
CA GLY A 220 -8.45 -43.94 -13.08
C GLY A 220 -8.85 -43.63 -11.62
N LEU A 221 -8.02 -42.89 -10.87
CA LEU A 221 -8.30 -42.35 -9.55
C LEU A 221 -8.37 -40.82 -9.64
N ALA A 222 -8.76 -40.16 -8.55
CA ALA A 222 -9.00 -38.72 -8.48
C ALA A 222 -7.73 -37.84 -8.61
N THR A 223 -6.61 -38.30 -9.19
CA THR A 223 -5.36 -37.52 -9.27
C THR A 223 -4.76 -37.56 -10.66
N GLU A 224 -5.44 -36.89 -11.60
CA GLU A 224 -4.87 -36.58 -12.91
C GLU A 224 -3.61 -35.73 -12.74
N SER A 225 -2.51 -36.17 -13.35
CA SER A 225 -1.24 -35.43 -13.33
C SER A 225 -0.52 -35.49 -14.67
N ALA A 226 0.27 -34.44 -14.94
CA ALA A 226 1.06 -34.32 -16.14
C ALA A 226 2.47 -33.84 -15.81
N ALA A 227 3.47 -34.43 -16.45
CA ALA A 227 4.86 -34.02 -16.38
C ALA A 227 5.33 -33.55 -17.75
N ILE A 228 5.93 -32.38 -17.81
CA ILE A 228 6.55 -31.78 -18.99
C ILE A 228 8.05 -31.73 -18.71
N THR A 229 8.83 -32.54 -19.41
CA THR A 229 10.29 -32.59 -19.26
C THR A 229 10.96 -32.02 -20.50
N PHE A 230 11.75 -30.96 -20.35
CA PHE A 230 12.59 -30.45 -21.42
C PHE A 230 13.77 -31.41 -21.67
N THR A 231 13.85 -31.96 -22.88
CA THR A 231 14.95 -32.85 -23.30
C THR A 231 16.06 -32.08 -24.02
N ALA A 232 15.78 -30.84 -24.41
CA ALA A 232 16.72 -29.83 -24.91
C ALA A 232 16.15 -28.43 -24.67
N VAL A 233 16.99 -27.40 -24.76
CA VAL A 233 16.54 -25.99 -24.75
C VAL A 233 15.67 -25.72 -26.00
N PRO A 234 14.41 -25.27 -25.84
CA PRO A 234 13.49 -25.09 -26.97
C PRO A 234 13.90 -23.92 -27.87
N PRO A 235 13.68 -24.01 -29.20
CA PRO A 235 13.78 -22.88 -30.10
C PRO A 235 12.65 -21.86 -29.87
N VAL A 236 12.91 -20.60 -30.25
CA VAL A 236 11.91 -19.52 -30.22
C VAL A 236 10.70 -19.91 -31.06
N GLY A 237 9.51 -19.75 -30.49
CA GLY A 237 8.23 -20.07 -31.13
C GLY A 237 7.71 -21.49 -30.85
N GLU A 238 8.49 -22.36 -30.20
CA GLU A 238 7.98 -23.67 -29.79
C GLU A 238 6.87 -23.52 -28.74
N THR A 239 5.80 -24.32 -28.84
CA THR A 239 4.62 -24.19 -27.98
C THR A 239 4.42 -25.40 -27.08
N VAL A 240 3.97 -25.14 -25.85
CA VAL A 240 3.40 -26.14 -24.94
C VAL A 240 1.92 -25.83 -24.76
N THR A 241 1.06 -26.81 -25.02
CA THR A 241 -0.41 -26.67 -24.88
C THR A 241 -0.93 -27.60 -23.81
N ILE A 242 -1.78 -27.07 -22.94
CA ILE A 242 -2.40 -27.77 -21.81
C ILE A 242 -3.91 -27.61 -21.94
N GLN A 243 -4.61 -28.72 -21.96
CA GLN A 243 -6.06 -28.79 -21.93
C GLN A 243 -6.49 -29.03 -20.49
N LEU A 244 -7.41 -28.19 -20.05
CA LEU A 244 -8.00 -28.23 -18.73
C LEU A 244 -9.51 -28.44 -18.85
N GLU A 245 -10.12 -29.01 -17.84
CA GLU A 245 -11.57 -29.09 -17.70
C GLU A 245 -11.98 -28.67 -16.29
N ASP A 246 -13.05 -27.88 -16.16
CA ASP A 246 -13.63 -27.55 -14.85
C ASP A 246 -14.65 -28.60 -14.40
N SER A 247 -15.14 -28.47 -13.16
CA SER A 247 -16.13 -29.39 -12.60
C SER A 247 -17.47 -29.47 -13.34
N ASN A 248 -17.77 -28.48 -14.17
CA ASN A 248 -18.98 -28.45 -14.98
C ASN A 248 -18.73 -29.07 -16.37
N GLY A 249 -17.54 -29.63 -16.61
CA GLY A 249 -17.14 -30.21 -17.89
C GLY A 249 -16.72 -29.17 -18.93
N LYS A 250 -16.49 -27.91 -18.54
CA LYS A 250 -16.08 -26.86 -19.47
C LYS A 250 -14.58 -26.97 -19.75
N ALA A 251 -14.25 -27.29 -20.99
CA ALA A 251 -12.88 -27.29 -21.46
C ALA A 251 -12.28 -25.87 -21.53
N SER A 252 -11.04 -25.75 -21.09
CA SER A 252 -10.18 -24.56 -21.22
C SER A 252 -8.84 -24.98 -21.84
N THR A 253 -8.20 -24.09 -22.61
CA THR A 253 -6.92 -24.40 -23.24
C THR A 253 -5.93 -23.30 -22.96
N ILE A 254 -4.76 -23.69 -22.44
CA ILE A 254 -3.61 -22.83 -22.22
C ILE A 254 -2.57 -23.19 -23.27
N THR A 255 -2.14 -22.22 -24.07
CA THR A 255 -1.02 -22.39 -25.01
C THR A 255 0.07 -21.40 -24.64
N LEU A 256 1.24 -21.90 -24.25
CA LEU A 256 2.40 -21.11 -23.90
C LEU A 256 3.49 -21.22 -24.98
N THR A 257 4.07 -20.10 -25.39
CA THR A 257 5.09 -20.04 -26.45
C THR A 257 6.47 -19.72 -25.87
N ALA A 258 7.49 -20.48 -26.24
CA ALA A 258 8.88 -20.22 -25.89
C ALA A 258 9.37 -18.95 -26.60
N GLY A 259 9.95 -18.01 -25.87
CA GLY A 259 10.41 -16.74 -26.43
C GLY A 259 11.58 -16.11 -25.69
N THR A 260 12.07 -15.02 -26.26
CA THR A 260 13.09 -14.14 -25.66
C THR A 260 12.45 -12.79 -25.32
N ALA A 261 12.97 -12.11 -24.29
CA ALA A 261 12.42 -10.82 -23.86
C ALA A 261 12.47 -9.74 -24.98
N PRO A 262 11.48 -8.84 -25.05
CA PRO A 262 10.26 -8.79 -24.24
C PRO A 262 9.28 -9.91 -24.62
N LEU A 263 8.73 -10.60 -23.62
CA LEU A 263 7.81 -11.70 -23.83
C LEU A 263 6.41 -11.20 -24.17
N ALA A 264 5.74 -11.86 -25.11
CA ALA A 264 4.31 -11.68 -25.37
C ALA A 264 3.47 -12.29 -24.24
N ALA A 265 2.18 -11.95 -24.20
CA ALA A 265 1.23 -12.66 -23.34
C ALA A 265 1.23 -14.16 -23.69
N ASN A 266 1.08 -15.02 -22.68
CA ASN A 266 1.16 -16.47 -22.83
C ASN A 266 2.48 -16.95 -23.46
N ALA A 267 3.60 -16.33 -23.09
CA ALA A 267 4.93 -16.78 -23.45
C ALA A 267 5.79 -17.05 -22.20
N PHE A 268 6.79 -17.92 -22.33
CA PHE A 268 7.78 -18.18 -21.29
C PHE A 268 9.20 -17.93 -21.82
N ALA A 269 10.08 -17.44 -20.94
CA ALA A 269 11.47 -17.16 -21.30
C ALA A 269 12.27 -18.45 -21.50
N ILE A 270 13.02 -18.50 -22.60
CA ILE A 270 14.04 -19.52 -22.82
C ILE A 270 15.25 -19.20 -21.94
N GLY A 271 15.58 -20.12 -21.02
CA GLY A 271 16.73 -20.02 -20.14
C GLY A 271 18.03 -20.52 -20.79
N ALA A 272 19.16 -20.32 -20.11
CA ALA A 272 20.46 -20.81 -20.58
C ALA A 272 20.57 -22.34 -20.56
N ALA A 273 19.74 -23.00 -19.75
CA ALA A 273 19.63 -24.46 -19.65
C ALA A 273 18.16 -24.88 -19.55
N GLU A 274 17.92 -26.19 -19.66
CA GLU A 274 16.59 -26.80 -19.56
C GLU A 274 15.96 -26.54 -18.19
N THR A 275 16.75 -26.58 -17.12
CA THR A 275 16.28 -26.31 -15.75
C THR A 275 15.75 -24.89 -15.58
N GLU A 276 16.46 -23.89 -16.12
CA GLU A 276 16.01 -22.50 -16.06
C GLU A 276 14.77 -22.29 -16.93
N THR A 277 14.73 -22.93 -18.11
CA THR A 277 13.56 -22.91 -18.99
C THR A 277 12.34 -23.56 -18.34
N ALA A 278 12.52 -24.67 -17.62
CA ALA A 278 11.45 -25.33 -16.85
C ALA A 278 10.90 -24.43 -15.74
N ALA A 279 11.78 -23.74 -14.99
CA ALA A 279 11.34 -22.77 -13.98
C ALA A 279 10.55 -21.60 -14.60
N ASN A 280 10.99 -21.09 -15.77
CA ASN A 280 10.28 -20.05 -16.50
C ASN A 280 8.92 -20.54 -17.04
N LEU A 281 8.84 -21.77 -17.55
CA LEU A 281 7.58 -22.39 -17.95
C LEU A 281 6.64 -22.54 -16.76
N GLN A 282 7.10 -23.05 -15.62
CA GLN A 282 6.29 -23.20 -14.41
C GLN A 282 5.66 -21.86 -14.00
N ARG A 283 6.44 -20.76 -13.99
CA ARG A 283 5.92 -19.42 -13.68
C ARG A 283 4.85 -18.98 -14.69
N ALA A 284 5.12 -19.09 -15.98
CA ALA A 284 4.16 -18.74 -17.04
C ALA A 284 2.87 -19.57 -16.94
N LEU A 285 3.01 -20.84 -16.58
CA LEU A 285 1.90 -21.76 -16.41
C LEU A 285 1.05 -21.44 -15.20
N ARG A 286 1.65 -21.14 -14.05
CA ARG A 286 0.91 -20.68 -12.87
C ARG A 286 0.11 -19.42 -13.16
N ILE A 287 0.68 -18.45 -13.89
CA ILE A 287 -0.07 -17.26 -14.34
C ILE A 287 -1.26 -17.65 -15.23
N ALA A 288 -1.04 -18.50 -16.23
CA ALA A 288 -2.08 -18.90 -17.18
C ALA A 288 -3.20 -19.71 -16.51
N ILE A 289 -2.87 -20.60 -15.58
CA ILE A 289 -3.84 -21.33 -14.74
C ILE A 289 -4.64 -20.33 -13.92
N SER A 290 -3.96 -19.37 -13.28
CA SER A 290 -4.63 -18.36 -12.47
C SER A 290 -5.59 -17.48 -13.26
N ASN A 291 -5.20 -17.05 -14.47
CA ASN A 291 -6.08 -16.32 -15.38
C ASN A 291 -7.28 -17.17 -15.82
N THR A 292 -7.06 -18.46 -16.10
CA THR A 292 -8.13 -19.40 -16.46
C THR A 292 -9.10 -19.57 -15.30
N ALA A 293 -8.59 -19.73 -14.08
CA ALA A 293 -9.37 -19.84 -12.86
C ALA A 293 -10.14 -18.55 -12.52
N ALA A 294 -9.54 -17.39 -12.76
CA ALA A 294 -10.19 -16.09 -12.56
C ALA A 294 -11.30 -15.80 -13.59
N ALA A 295 -11.23 -16.42 -14.78
CA ALA A 295 -12.26 -16.29 -15.81
C ALA A 295 -13.52 -17.13 -15.51
N ASP A 296 -13.47 -18.02 -14.50
CA ASP A 296 -14.64 -18.78 -14.09
C ASP A 296 -15.59 -17.92 -13.24
N THR A 297 -16.77 -17.64 -13.78
CA THR A 297 -17.87 -16.95 -13.11
C THR A 297 -18.92 -17.90 -12.53
N THR A 298 -18.76 -19.21 -12.74
CA THR A 298 -19.74 -20.24 -12.35
C THR A 298 -19.44 -20.85 -10.99
N GLY A 299 -18.23 -20.62 -10.45
CA GLY A 299 -17.78 -21.17 -9.18
C GLY A 299 -17.22 -22.60 -9.29
N ALA A 300 -17.21 -23.17 -10.49
CA ALA A 300 -16.69 -24.50 -10.82
C ALA A 300 -15.21 -24.69 -10.48
N VAL A 301 -14.40 -23.66 -10.69
CA VAL A 301 -12.96 -23.71 -10.42
C VAL A 301 -12.65 -23.43 -8.95
N GLY A 302 -13.59 -22.87 -8.19
CA GLY A 302 -13.43 -22.58 -6.77
C GLY A 302 -12.17 -21.77 -6.47
N GLY A 303 -12.17 -20.46 -6.74
CA GLY A 303 -10.96 -19.63 -6.66
C GLY A 303 -10.36 -19.51 -5.26
N GLN A 304 -9.49 -20.44 -4.92
CA GLN A 304 -8.74 -20.45 -3.67
C GLN A 304 -7.56 -19.50 -3.79
N VAL A 305 -7.58 -18.51 -2.92
CA VAL A 305 -6.48 -17.58 -2.75
C VAL A 305 -6.17 -17.64 -1.27
N LEU A 306 -5.09 -18.34 -0.93
CA LEU A 306 -4.74 -18.62 0.46
C LEU A 306 -3.89 -17.51 1.10
N GLY A 307 -3.66 -16.41 0.38
CA GLY A 307 -2.91 -15.27 0.89
C GLY A 307 -1.49 -15.64 1.31
N ARG A 308 -0.74 -16.31 0.42
CA ARG A 308 0.61 -16.85 0.67
C ARG A 308 0.72 -17.99 1.67
N LEU A 309 -0.40 -18.61 2.04
CA LEU A 309 -0.39 -19.84 2.80
C LEU A 309 -0.47 -21.05 1.87
N ALA A 310 0.16 -22.14 2.28
CA ALA A 310 -0.08 -23.47 1.74
C ALA A 310 -0.64 -24.35 2.85
N THR A 311 -1.53 -25.27 2.47
CA THR A 311 -1.97 -26.34 3.35
C THR A 311 -1.44 -27.67 2.85
N THR A 312 -1.18 -28.57 3.79
CA THR A 312 -0.77 -29.95 3.52
C THR A 312 -1.69 -30.89 4.27
N THR A 313 -2.01 -32.03 3.67
CA THR A 313 -2.78 -33.08 4.34
C THR A 313 -2.03 -34.39 4.18
N ALA A 314 -1.69 -35.03 5.30
CA ALA A 314 -0.97 -36.29 5.35
C ALA A 314 -1.66 -37.22 6.34
N GLY A 315 -2.50 -38.13 5.84
CA GLY A 315 -3.36 -38.96 6.68
C GLY A 315 -4.29 -38.09 7.53
N ALA A 316 -4.23 -38.25 8.84
CA ALA A 316 -5.04 -37.51 9.80
C ALA A 316 -4.44 -36.15 10.24
N VAL A 317 -3.39 -35.66 9.56
CA VAL A 317 -2.72 -34.41 9.92
C VAL A 317 -2.91 -33.36 8.83
N VAL A 318 -3.40 -32.18 9.22
CA VAL A 318 -3.48 -30.99 8.35
C VAL A 318 -2.46 -29.95 8.81
N GLY A 319 -1.54 -29.56 7.93
CA GLY A 319 -0.58 -28.50 8.15
C GLY A 319 -1.00 -27.21 7.45
N VAL A 320 -0.68 -26.07 8.06
CA VAL A 320 -0.77 -24.73 7.47
C VAL A 320 0.57 -24.05 7.64
N GLY A 321 1.16 -23.60 6.53
CA GLY A 321 2.45 -22.91 6.52
C GLY A 321 2.51 -21.89 5.40
N LYS A 322 3.68 -21.31 5.17
CA LYS A 322 3.90 -20.44 4.01
C LYS A 322 3.96 -21.27 2.73
N GLU A 323 3.58 -20.66 1.62
CA GLU A 323 3.75 -21.26 0.30
C GLU A 323 5.24 -21.44 -0.07
N ASP A 324 5.48 -22.28 -1.08
CA ASP A 324 6.79 -22.45 -1.72
C ASP A 324 6.74 -21.82 -3.14
N PRO A 325 7.70 -20.94 -3.52
CA PRO A 325 8.82 -20.43 -2.73
C PRO A 325 8.41 -19.57 -1.53
N LEU A 326 9.17 -19.67 -0.45
CA LEU A 326 8.93 -18.95 0.80
C LEU A 326 8.79 -17.44 0.59
N ASN A 327 7.73 -16.87 1.19
CA ASN A 327 7.45 -15.45 1.24
C ASN A 327 7.08 -14.98 2.67
N ASP A 328 8.00 -14.26 3.31
CA ASP A 328 7.80 -13.72 4.66
C ASP A 328 7.37 -12.25 4.68
N VAL A 329 7.26 -11.61 3.51
CA VAL A 329 6.98 -10.17 3.37
C VAL A 329 5.50 -9.89 3.09
N PHE A 330 4.84 -10.82 2.40
CA PHE A 330 3.49 -10.64 1.90
C PHE A 330 2.53 -11.75 2.39
N GLY A 331 1.25 -11.42 2.39
CA GLY A 331 0.16 -12.31 2.73
C GLY A 331 -0.04 -12.53 4.23
N PHE A 332 -0.75 -13.60 4.56
CA PHE A 332 -0.97 -14.04 5.92
C PHE A 332 0.24 -14.78 6.50
N THR A 333 0.37 -14.75 7.81
CA THR A 333 1.27 -15.62 8.57
C THR A 333 0.46 -16.37 9.62
N ALA A 334 0.62 -17.70 9.70
CA ALA A 334 -0.05 -18.49 10.72
C ALA A 334 0.52 -18.16 12.11
N ALA A 335 -0.32 -17.74 13.05
CA ALA A 335 0.11 -17.21 14.34
C ALA A 335 -0.11 -18.21 15.47
N SER A 336 -1.31 -18.77 15.55
CA SER A 336 -1.68 -19.75 16.58
C SER A 336 -2.94 -20.50 16.16
N ALA A 337 -3.22 -21.62 16.84
CA ALA A 337 -4.51 -22.29 16.70
C ALA A 337 -4.95 -22.92 18.02
N THR A 338 -6.24 -23.16 18.13
CA THR A 338 -6.86 -23.80 19.29
C THR A 338 -7.88 -24.82 18.84
N ALA A 339 -7.86 -25.99 19.46
CA ALA A 339 -8.86 -27.05 19.27
C ALA A 339 -9.07 -27.79 20.60
N THR A 340 -10.15 -28.55 20.69
CA THR A 340 -10.40 -29.45 21.83
C THR A 340 -9.95 -30.86 21.46
N ALA A 341 -9.57 -31.67 22.46
CA ALA A 341 -9.33 -33.09 22.24
C ALA A 341 -10.58 -33.74 21.61
N PRO A 342 -10.44 -34.61 20.60
CA PRO A 342 -9.22 -35.35 20.23
C PRO A 342 -8.28 -34.68 19.20
N ILE A 343 -8.43 -33.39 18.91
CA ILE A 343 -7.51 -32.68 17.99
C ILE A 343 -6.30 -32.17 18.77
N VAL A 344 -5.11 -32.57 18.34
CA VAL A 344 -3.84 -32.04 18.87
C VAL A 344 -3.35 -30.94 17.95
N VAL A 345 -3.12 -29.75 18.50
CA VAL A 345 -2.52 -28.63 17.76
C VAL A 345 -1.05 -28.53 18.11
N ALA A 346 -0.19 -28.49 17.09
CA ALA A 346 1.20 -28.11 17.24
C ALA A 346 1.47 -26.80 16.50
N THR A 347 2.33 -25.98 17.09
CA THR A 347 2.81 -24.72 16.48
C THR A 347 4.33 -24.77 16.44
N ALA A 348 4.90 -24.45 15.28
CA ALA A 348 6.34 -24.22 15.19
C ALA A 348 6.61 -22.74 15.38
N GLY A 349 7.39 -22.40 16.41
CA GLY A 349 7.86 -21.04 16.65
C GLY A 349 8.86 -20.55 15.59
N ASP A 350 9.10 -19.25 15.61
CA ASP A 350 9.95 -18.39 14.76
C ASP A 350 11.42 -18.81 14.52
N GLY A 351 11.84 -20.02 14.90
CA GLY A 351 13.20 -20.55 14.71
C GLY A 351 13.38 -21.53 13.54
N ALA A 352 12.29 -21.97 12.90
CA ALA A 352 12.31 -22.61 11.58
C ALA A 352 11.97 -21.54 10.52
N PRO A 353 12.36 -21.68 9.25
CA PRO A 353 12.16 -20.61 8.27
C PRO A 353 10.68 -20.22 8.02
N GLN A 354 9.69 -20.86 8.66
CA GLN A 354 8.26 -20.58 8.47
C GLN A 354 7.45 -20.84 9.76
N ALA A 355 6.66 -19.84 10.19
CA ALA A 355 5.61 -20.08 11.19
C ALA A 355 4.58 -21.05 10.60
N SER A 356 4.30 -22.15 11.31
CA SER A 356 3.36 -23.17 10.86
C SER A 356 2.53 -23.72 12.01
N VAL A 357 1.35 -24.20 11.64
CA VAL A 357 0.36 -24.81 12.53
C VAL A 357 0.01 -26.17 11.96
N SER A 358 -0.09 -27.19 12.80
CA SER A 358 -0.64 -28.49 12.41
C SER A 358 -1.77 -28.93 13.33
N PHE A 359 -2.77 -29.57 12.74
CA PHE A 359 -3.92 -30.18 13.39
C PHE A 359 -3.85 -31.69 13.18
N ASP A 360 -3.68 -32.45 14.25
CA ASP A 360 -3.64 -33.91 14.24
C ASP A 360 -4.93 -34.48 14.84
N PHE A 361 -5.71 -35.16 14.01
CA PHE A 361 -6.99 -35.76 14.36
C PHE A 361 -6.77 -37.16 14.95
N THR A 362 -6.49 -37.22 16.25
CA THR A 362 -6.02 -38.45 16.92
C THR A 362 -7.13 -39.45 17.30
N GLY A 363 -8.40 -39.11 17.11
CA GLY A 363 -9.54 -39.92 17.51
C GLY A 363 -10.89 -39.39 17.01
N PRO A 364 -12.01 -40.09 17.32
CA PRO A 364 -13.33 -39.75 16.82
C PRO A 364 -13.85 -38.44 17.42
N LEU A 365 -14.26 -37.52 16.56
CA LEU A 365 -14.79 -36.20 16.92
C LEU A 365 -16.27 -36.25 17.27
N ALA A 366 -16.68 -35.39 18.22
CA ALA A 366 -18.10 -35.11 18.45
C ALA A 366 -18.57 -33.91 17.61
N GLY A 367 -19.84 -33.96 17.18
CA GLY A 367 -20.47 -32.79 16.54
C GLY A 367 -20.52 -31.60 17.49
N GLY A 368 -20.24 -30.40 16.96
CA GLY A 368 -20.23 -29.14 17.70
C GLY A 368 -18.87 -28.69 18.21
N GLU A 369 -17.82 -29.50 18.06
CA GLU A 369 -16.45 -29.09 18.40
C GLU A 369 -15.98 -27.93 17.50
N ILE A 370 -15.25 -26.98 18.09
CA ILE A 370 -14.75 -25.79 17.40
C ILE A 370 -13.23 -25.85 17.31
N VAL A 371 -12.74 -25.59 16.10
CA VAL A 371 -11.32 -25.38 15.80
C VAL A 371 -11.14 -23.94 15.34
N GLN A 372 -10.14 -23.25 15.88
CA GLN A 372 -9.81 -21.89 15.48
C GLN A 372 -8.37 -21.78 15.02
N LEU A 373 -8.16 -21.09 13.91
CA LEU A 373 -6.86 -20.67 13.40
C LEU A 373 -6.78 -19.15 13.46
N THR A 374 -5.73 -18.62 14.08
CA THR A 374 -5.41 -17.19 14.08
C THR A 374 -4.28 -16.93 13.09
N LEU A 375 -4.53 -16.02 12.16
CA LEU A 375 -3.56 -15.51 11.19
C LEU A 375 -3.19 -14.08 11.54
N LYS A 376 -1.96 -13.68 11.22
CA LYS A 376 -1.55 -12.27 11.17
C LYS A 376 -1.70 -11.76 9.75
N ASN A 377 -2.38 -10.63 9.57
CA ASN A 377 -2.42 -9.92 8.31
C ASN A 377 -1.15 -9.03 8.13
N PRO A 378 -0.93 -8.42 6.95
CA PRO A 378 0.22 -7.54 6.69
C PRO A 378 0.35 -6.33 7.64
N GLU A 379 -0.74 -5.89 8.29
CA GLU A 379 -0.71 -4.86 9.35
C GLU A 379 -0.40 -5.40 10.74
N GLY A 380 -0.29 -6.71 10.91
CA GLY A 380 -0.06 -7.37 12.20
C GLY A 380 -1.33 -7.56 13.04
N ALA A 381 -2.50 -7.24 12.50
CA ALA A 381 -3.78 -7.52 13.14
C ALA A 381 -4.14 -9.02 13.02
N ASP A 382 -4.90 -9.50 14.00
CA ASP A 382 -5.35 -10.89 14.03
C ASP A 382 -6.58 -11.08 13.16
N THR A 383 -6.52 -12.09 12.30
CA THR A 383 -7.61 -12.61 11.48
C THR A 383 -7.93 -14.02 11.97
N VAL A 384 -9.13 -14.22 12.50
CA VAL A 384 -9.54 -15.50 13.09
C VAL A 384 -10.47 -16.25 12.14
N ILE A 385 -10.16 -17.52 11.91
CA ILE A 385 -11.00 -18.49 11.21
C ILE A 385 -11.52 -19.47 12.26
N SER A 386 -12.84 -19.67 12.30
CA SER A 386 -13.49 -20.57 13.25
C SER A 386 -14.29 -21.60 12.46
N LEU A 387 -14.00 -22.89 12.69
CA LEU A 387 -14.64 -24.01 12.03
C LEU A 387 -15.33 -24.92 13.04
N LYS A 388 -16.54 -25.37 12.72
CA LYS A 388 -17.34 -26.25 13.58
C LYS A 388 -17.48 -27.65 12.97
N ALA A 389 -17.18 -28.67 13.74
CA ALA A 389 -17.33 -30.06 13.33
C ALA A 389 -18.82 -30.46 13.31
N VAL A 390 -19.29 -31.12 12.26
CA VAL A 390 -20.70 -31.56 12.11
C VAL A 390 -20.80 -33.00 11.66
N THR A 391 -21.90 -33.67 12.00
CA THR A 391 -22.19 -35.07 11.61
C THR A 391 -23.26 -35.18 10.53
N GLY A 392 -23.92 -34.07 10.17
CA GLY A 392 -24.93 -34.01 9.11
C GLY A 392 -24.29 -33.74 7.75
N LEU A 393 -24.85 -34.33 6.69
CA LEU A 393 -24.37 -34.16 5.32
C LEU A 393 -24.61 -32.74 4.75
N ASP A 394 -25.53 -31.99 5.37
CA ASP A 394 -25.76 -30.58 5.07
C ASP A 394 -24.71 -29.73 5.79
N VAL A 395 -23.55 -29.54 5.14
CA VAL A 395 -22.42 -28.76 5.69
C VAL A 395 -22.58 -27.30 5.29
N GLU A 396 -22.68 -26.40 6.28
CA GLU A 396 -22.73 -24.96 6.03
C GLU A 396 -21.32 -24.33 5.98
N LYS A 397 -21.27 -23.05 5.58
CA LYS A 397 -20.04 -22.28 5.58
C LYS A 397 -19.46 -22.17 7.00
N GLY A 398 -18.18 -22.50 7.15
CA GLY A 398 -17.53 -22.53 8.47
C GLY A 398 -17.76 -23.85 9.21
N GLU A 399 -18.26 -24.88 8.55
CA GLU A 399 -18.42 -26.22 9.09
C GLU A 399 -17.59 -27.24 8.30
N PHE A 400 -17.27 -28.36 8.95
CA PHE A 400 -16.63 -29.50 8.29
C PHE A 400 -17.26 -30.82 8.76
N LEU A 401 -17.42 -31.76 7.83
CA LEU A 401 -18.05 -33.05 8.08
C LEU A 401 -17.08 -34.00 8.80
N ILE A 402 -17.55 -34.62 9.87
CA ILE A 402 -16.87 -35.70 10.59
C ILE A 402 -17.16 -37.03 9.88
N ASP A 403 -16.12 -37.83 9.69
CA ASP A 403 -16.20 -39.20 9.18
C ASP A 403 -15.67 -40.23 10.20
N ALA A 404 -15.95 -41.50 9.98
CA ALA A 404 -15.39 -42.59 10.78
C ALA A 404 -13.87 -42.73 10.59
N ASP A 405 -13.35 -42.36 9.41
CA ASP A 405 -11.92 -42.28 9.13
C ASP A 405 -11.38 -40.87 9.50
N PRO A 406 -10.42 -40.76 10.44
CA PRO A 406 -9.78 -39.50 10.78
C PRO A 406 -9.08 -38.82 9.59
N ALA A 407 -8.59 -39.57 8.59
CA ALA A 407 -7.99 -39.00 7.39
C ALA A 407 -9.02 -38.31 6.50
N VAL A 408 -10.23 -38.88 6.39
CA VAL A 408 -11.35 -38.25 5.66
C VAL A 408 -11.82 -37.00 6.41
N THR A 409 -11.87 -37.06 7.74
CA THR A 409 -12.21 -35.87 8.56
C THR A 409 -11.17 -34.75 8.41
N ALA A 410 -9.88 -35.09 8.40
CA ALA A 410 -8.79 -34.15 8.14
C ALA A 410 -8.91 -33.51 6.75
N ALA A 411 -9.25 -34.28 5.72
CA ALA A 411 -9.50 -33.75 4.38
C ALA A 411 -10.70 -32.78 4.33
N ASN A 412 -11.82 -33.14 4.98
CA ASN A 412 -12.99 -32.27 5.08
C ASN A 412 -12.67 -30.97 5.84
N PHE A 413 -11.86 -31.06 6.90
CA PHE A 413 -11.38 -29.90 7.65
C PHE A 413 -10.48 -28.99 6.80
N ASP A 414 -9.52 -29.55 6.06
CA ASP A 414 -8.65 -28.76 5.18
C ASP A 414 -9.46 -28.01 4.10
N ALA A 415 -10.50 -28.66 3.55
CA ALA A 415 -11.41 -28.01 2.61
C ALA A 415 -12.13 -26.80 3.21
N ALA A 416 -12.73 -26.97 4.38
CA ALA A 416 -13.39 -25.90 5.11
C ALA A 416 -12.40 -24.78 5.52
N LEU A 417 -11.19 -25.16 5.91
CA LEU A 417 -10.13 -24.24 6.28
C LEU A 417 -9.68 -23.37 5.11
N ARG A 418 -9.39 -23.97 3.96
CA ARG A 418 -9.01 -23.22 2.76
C ARG A 418 -10.13 -22.32 2.27
N ALA A 419 -11.40 -22.75 2.39
CA ALA A 419 -12.55 -21.88 2.12
C ALA A 419 -12.61 -20.69 3.07
N GLY A 420 -12.39 -20.91 4.37
CA GLY A 420 -12.29 -19.86 5.38
C GLY A 420 -11.13 -18.89 5.12
N ILE A 421 -9.92 -19.40 4.82
CA ILE A 421 -8.77 -18.57 4.46
C ILE A 421 -9.09 -17.74 3.21
N THR A 422 -9.71 -18.35 2.20
CA THR A 422 -10.08 -17.66 0.95
C THR A 422 -11.07 -16.53 1.19
N GLU A 423 -12.06 -16.71 2.07
CA GLU A 423 -12.96 -15.64 2.48
C GLU A 423 -12.20 -14.49 3.15
N LYS A 424 -11.34 -14.82 4.12
CA LYS A 424 -10.53 -13.82 4.82
C LYS A 424 -9.55 -13.11 3.89
N ALA A 425 -9.01 -13.80 2.90
CA ALA A 425 -8.17 -13.23 1.85
C ALA A 425 -8.93 -12.21 0.99
N LYS A 426 -10.20 -12.49 0.67
CA LYS A 426 -11.05 -11.60 -0.13
C LYS A 426 -11.56 -10.38 0.65
N THR A 427 -11.48 -10.40 1.98
CA THR A 427 -12.07 -9.38 2.86
C THR A 427 -11.00 -8.66 3.67
N GLU A 428 -10.52 -9.28 4.74
CA GLU A 428 -9.58 -8.70 5.71
C GLU A 428 -8.18 -8.50 5.12
N LEU A 429 -7.66 -9.48 4.36
CA LEU A 429 -6.36 -9.33 3.71
C LEU A 429 -6.41 -8.20 2.67
N TRP A 430 -7.48 -8.13 1.88
CA TRP A 430 -7.64 -7.07 0.90
C TRP A 430 -7.60 -5.68 1.53
N ALA A 431 -8.35 -5.47 2.62
CA ALA A 431 -8.36 -4.21 3.33
C ALA A 431 -6.96 -3.89 3.90
N SER A 432 -6.28 -4.90 4.45
CA SER A 432 -4.97 -4.74 5.05
C SER A 432 -3.86 -4.45 4.04
N SER A 433 -3.89 -5.11 2.89
CA SER A 433 -3.03 -4.82 1.74
C SER A 433 -3.19 -3.38 1.26
N ALA A 434 -4.44 -2.90 1.17
CA ALA A 434 -4.71 -1.54 0.73
C ALA A 434 -4.21 -0.50 1.74
N ALA A 435 -4.37 -0.76 3.04
CA ALA A 435 -3.82 0.08 4.11
C ALA A 435 -2.30 0.12 4.05
N LYS A 436 -1.63 -1.03 3.94
CA LYS A 436 -0.15 -1.07 3.81
C LYS A 436 0.39 -0.40 2.56
N ALA A 437 -0.26 -0.59 1.42
CA ALA A 437 0.13 0.14 0.21
C ALA A 437 -0.06 1.65 0.36
N SER A 438 -1.06 2.09 1.13
CA SER A 438 -1.31 3.51 1.40
C SER A 438 -0.24 4.08 2.34
N ASP A 439 0.09 3.37 3.43
CA ASP A 439 1.19 3.73 4.33
C ASP A 439 2.50 3.88 3.53
N ASP A 440 2.84 2.89 2.71
CA ASP A 440 4.06 2.90 1.88
C ASP A 440 4.07 3.99 0.80
N PHE A 441 2.90 4.39 0.31
CA PHE A 441 2.77 5.47 -0.67
C PHE A 441 2.93 6.86 -0.04
N PHE A 442 2.35 7.06 1.16
CA PHE A 442 2.37 8.36 1.83
C PHE A 442 3.61 8.57 2.69
N ASP A 443 4.23 7.51 3.21
CA ASP A 443 5.51 7.59 3.93
C ASP A 443 6.65 7.88 2.95
N THR A 444 6.94 9.17 2.79
CA THR A 444 8.00 9.69 1.93
C THR A 444 9.13 10.32 2.74
N THR A 445 9.18 10.06 4.05
CA THR A 445 10.18 10.63 4.99
C THR A 445 11.62 10.27 4.60
N ALA A 446 11.80 9.13 3.92
CA ALA A 446 13.09 8.65 3.40
C ALA A 446 13.30 8.93 1.90
N GLY A 447 12.48 9.80 1.28
CA GLY A 447 12.59 10.21 -0.11
C GLY A 447 11.37 9.84 -0.95
N PHE A 448 11.27 8.57 -1.35
CA PHE A 448 10.24 8.09 -2.28
C PHE A 448 9.38 6.98 -1.67
N ALA A 449 8.15 6.89 -2.17
CA ALA A 449 7.22 5.81 -1.81
C ALA A 449 7.85 4.45 -2.05
N ARG A 450 7.78 3.57 -1.06
CA ARG A 450 8.36 2.22 -1.11
C ARG A 450 7.65 1.38 -2.15
N ARG A 451 8.41 0.64 -2.98
CA ARG A 451 7.84 -0.25 -4.02
C ARG A 451 8.17 -1.72 -3.82
N ILE A 452 7.25 -2.55 -4.28
CA ILE A 452 7.44 -4.00 -4.42
C ILE A 452 8.48 -4.27 -5.50
N ASP A 453 9.35 -5.26 -5.31
CA ASP A 453 10.31 -5.66 -6.33
C ASP A 453 9.64 -6.47 -7.45
N LEU A 454 8.97 -5.74 -8.37
CA LEU A 454 8.39 -6.33 -9.57
C LEU A 454 9.45 -6.89 -10.52
N ALA A 455 10.67 -6.34 -10.53
CA ALA A 455 11.72 -6.81 -11.43
C ALA A 455 12.20 -8.21 -11.02
N GLY A 456 12.47 -8.42 -9.74
CA GLY A 456 12.75 -9.74 -9.16
C GLY A 456 11.58 -10.71 -9.32
N ALA A 457 10.35 -10.21 -9.36
CA ALA A 457 9.13 -10.98 -9.60
C ALA A 457 8.80 -11.25 -11.08
N GLY A 458 9.67 -10.87 -12.02
CA GLY A 458 9.43 -11.06 -13.46
C GLY A 458 8.27 -10.22 -14.02
N GLY A 459 7.96 -9.09 -13.39
CA GLY A 459 6.90 -8.16 -13.77
C GLY A 459 5.51 -8.50 -13.21
N VAL A 460 5.38 -9.56 -12.40
CA VAL A 460 4.08 -10.02 -11.89
C VAL A 460 4.08 -9.94 -10.37
N ALA A 461 3.27 -9.05 -9.81
CA ALA A 461 3.22 -8.81 -8.36
C ALA A 461 2.93 -10.08 -7.54
N ALA A 462 2.15 -11.02 -8.10
CA ALA A 462 1.86 -12.30 -7.47
C ALA A 462 3.08 -13.22 -7.29
N PHE A 463 4.25 -12.89 -7.84
CA PHE A 463 5.52 -13.59 -7.55
C PHE A 463 6.48 -12.78 -6.67
N ALA A 464 6.09 -11.59 -6.23
CA ALA A 464 6.97 -10.77 -5.42
C ALA A 464 7.15 -11.34 -4.02
N THR A 465 8.41 -11.47 -3.60
CA THR A 465 8.82 -11.95 -2.27
C THR A 465 9.56 -10.90 -1.46
N ALA A 466 9.86 -9.74 -2.05
CA ALA A 466 10.54 -8.63 -1.40
C ALA A 466 10.03 -7.27 -1.89
N TYR A 467 10.31 -6.25 -1.08
CA TYR A 467 10.35 -4.87 -1.55
C TYR A 467 11.66 -4.61 -2.31
N ARG A 468 11.68 -3.54 -3.11
CA ARG A 468 12.94 -3.02 -3.66
C ARG A 468 13.88 -2.65 -2.51
N PRO A 469 15.20 -2.80 -2.68
CA PRO A 469 16.16 -2.39 -1.66
C PRO A 469 16.00 -0.90 -1.31
N ASP A 470 16.16 -0.57 -0.03
CA ASP A 470 16.04 0.81 0.45
C ASP A 470 16.95 1.76 -0.34
N GLY A 471 16.41 2.93 -0.71
CA GLY A 471 17.13 3.96 -1.48
C GLY A 471 17.27 3.68 -2.97
N THR A 472 16.69 2.59 -3.50
CA THR A 472 16.64 2.32 -4.95
C THR A 472 15.37 2.86 -5.61
N ASP A 473 14.38 3.25 -4.83
CA ASP A 473 13.18 3.90 -5.34
C ASP A 473 13.49 5.28 -5.91
N THR A 474 12.83 5.63 -7.02
CA THR A 474 13.07 6.87 -7.76
C THR A 474 11.79 7.61 -8.08
N SER A 475 11.89 8.92 -8.33
CA SER A 475 10.77 9.76 -8.78
C SER A 475 10.23 9.43 -10.19
N GLY A 476 10.86 8.49 -10.91
CA GLY A 476 10.51 8.12 -12.28
C GLY A 476 9.32 7.14 -12.39
N ASP A 477 9.11 6.33 -11.36
CA ASP A 477 8.21 5.16 -11.42
C ASP A 477 6.95 5.32 -10.56
N THR A 478 6.98 6.23 -9.58
CA THR A 478 5.87 6.45 -8.63
C THR A 478 5.63 7.95 -8.49
N VAL A 479 4.37 8.34 -8.33
CA VAL A 479 4.02 9.73 -8.06
C VAL A 479 4.56 10.11 -6.68
N GLN A 480 5.37 11.16 -6.65
CA GLN A 480 5.75 11.83 -5.41
C GLN A 480 4.59 12.75 -5.01
N TRP A 481 3.78 12.31 -4.04
CA TRP A 481 2.58 13.01 -3.63
C TRP A 481 2.88 14.38 -3.00
N TYR A 482 4.00 14.49 -2.27
CA TYR A 482 4.48 15.71 -1.62
C TYR A 482 5.75 16.25 -2.28
N ARG A 483 5.66 17.47 -2.83
CA ARG A 483 6.70 18.18 -3.58
C ARG A 483 7.39 19.29 -2.78
N GLY A 484 6.95 19.51 -1.54
CA GLY A 484 7.57 20.46 -0.61
C GLY A 484 9.01 20.10 -0.24
N GLN A 485 9.56 20.79 0.76
CA GLN A 485 10.81 20.37 1.40
C GLN A 485 10.51 19.10 2.23
N ASN A 486 11.29 18.05 2.02
CA ASN A 486 11.10 16.71 2.58
C ASN A 486 12.47 16.02 2.58
N ASP A 487 13.33 16.47 3.48
CA ASP A 487 14.75 16.15 3.49
C ASP A 487 15.05 15.42 4.80
N PRO A 488 15.96 14.44 4.89
CA PRO A 488 16.21 13.68 6.13
C PRO A 488 16.60 14.53 7.36
N VAL A 489 16.98 15.79 7.14
CA VAL A 489 17.39 16.75 8.18
C VAL A 489 16.23 17.66 8.60
N ASP A 490 15.25 17.91 7.72
CA ASP A 490 14.01 18.66 7.94
C ASP A 490 12.88 17.89 7.22
N PRO A 491 12.37 16.80 7.84
CA PRO A 491 11.38 15.91 7.23
C PRO A 491 9.99 16.55 7.08
#